data_AF-A0A2D6AGF0-F1
#
_entry.id   AF-A0A2D6AGF0-F1
#
_cell.length_a   1.000
_cell.length_b   1.000
_cell.length_c   1.000
_cell.angle_alpha   90.00
_cell.angle_beta   90.00
_cell.angle_gamma   90.00
#
_symmetry.space_group_name_H-M   'P 1'
#
loop_
_entity.id
_entity.type
_entity.pdbx_description
1 polymer ?
#
loop_
_entity_poly.entity_id
_entity_poly.type
_entity_poly.pdbx_seq_one_letter_code
_entity_poly.pdbx_strand_id
1 'polypeptide(L)'
;MSKTIIIINGPNLNNLGKRDTSLYGTKTLDDIENDISLKASSIGVEVKFFQSNHEGSIVEFIQEWSDQAEGVIINAGALTQVGYSILDALLDTKLPIIEVHLSNIHAREEFRQKSVFAGSAVGQIAGFGPAGYIYALEHLSSIIDR
;
A
#
# COMPACT_ATOMS: atom_id res chain seq x y z
N MET A 1 -17.74 -13.34 8.20
CA MET A 1 -17.69 -11.91 7.86
C MET A 1 -16.76 -11.76 6.67
N SER A 2 -16.94 -10.75 5.83
CA SER A 2 -16.04 -10.52 4.70
C SER A 2 -14.69 -10.02 5.20
N LYS A 3 -13.60 -10.47 4.57
CA LYS A 3 -12.22 -10.13 4.99
C LYS A 3 -11.84 -8.79 4.39
N THR A 4 -11.70 -7.76 5.22
CA THR A 4 -11.32 -6.44 4.73
C THR A 4 -9.81 -6.27 4.75
N ILE A 5 -9.22 -5.97 3.60
CA ILE A 5 -7.84 -5.50 3.49
C ILE A 5 -7.86 -3.99 3.27
N ILE A 6 -7.18 -3.24 4.14
CA ILE A 6 -7.02 -1.80 3.95
C ILE A 6 -5.81 -1.54 3.04
N ILE A 7 -5.97 -0.64 2.08
CA ILE A 7 -4.96 -0.30 1.08
C ILE A 7 -4.68 1.19 1.16
N ILE A 8 -3.47 1.53 1.56
CA ILE A 8 -3.05 2.90 1.90
C ILE A 8 -2.06 3.42 0.87
N ASN A 9 -2.36 4.59 0.33
CA ASN A 9 -1.54 5.31 -0.64
C ASN A 9 -1.09 6.66 -0.07
N GLY A 10 0.22 6.79 0.12
CA GLY A 10 0.85 7.97 0.67
C GLY A 10 0.93 9.16 -0.31
N PRO A 11 1.76 10.16 0.03
CA PRO A 11 1.80 11.41 -0.71
C PRO A 11 2.20 11.26 -2.18
N ASN A 12 1.62 12.14 -3.00
CA ASN A 12 1.78 12.27 -4.45
C ASN A 12 1.20 11.12 -5.31
N LEU A 13 0.69 10.03 -4.73
CA LEU A 13 0.10 8.95 -5.54
C LEU A 13 -1.21 9.38 -6.22
N ASN A 14 -1.92 10.38 -5.70
CA ASN A 14 -3.07 11.02 -6.37
C ASN A 14 -2.73 11.74 -7.69
N ASN A 15 -1.43 11.95 -7.96
CA ASN A 15 -0.93 12.56 -9.19
C ASN A 15 -0.51 11.54 -10.27
N LEU A 16 -0.68 10.24 -10.02
CA LEU A 16 -0.47 9.21 -11.05
C LEU A 16 -1.35 9.48 -12.28
N GLY A 17 -0.79 9.23 -13.48
CA GLY A 17 -1.44 9.52 -14.76
C GLY A 17 -1.55 11.01 -15.13
N LYS A 18 -1.21 11.96 -14.23
CA LYS A 18 -1.28 13.41 -14.46
C LYS A 18 0.08 14.07 -14.75
N ARG A 19 1.19 13.37 -14.50
CA ARG A 19 2.56 13.83 -14.82
C ARG A 19 3.04 13.18 -16.11
N ASP A 20 4.03 13.82 -16.75
CA ASP A 20 4.64 13.43 -18.03
C ASP A 20 4.56 11.92 -18.32
N THR A 21 3.60 11.55 -19.19
CA THR A 21 3.15 10.18 -19.43
C THR A 21 4.23 9.30 -20.06
N SER A 22 5.30 9.92 -20.58
CA SER A 22 6.45 9.24 -21.17
C SER A 22 7.29 8.44 -20.16
N LEU A 23 7.24 8.78 -18.86
CA LEU A 23 8.09 8.18 -17.82
C LEU A 23 7.33 7.29 -16.81
N TYR A 24 6.05 7.55 -16.55
CA TYR A 24 5.31 6.92 -15.44
C TYR A 24 4.10 6.09 -15.86
N GLY A 25 3.84 6.00 -17.17
CA GLY A 25 2.65 5.36 -17.73
C GLY A 25 1.39 6.22 -17.58
N THR A 26 0.27 5.73 -18.10
CA THR A 26 -1.00 6.46 -18.19
C THR A 26 -2.01 6.09 -17.10
N LYS A 27 -1.75 5.02 -16.33
CA LYS A 27 -2.68 4.57 -15.28
C LYS A 27 -2.73 5.59 -14.14
N THR A 28 -3.95 6.00 -13.82
CA THR A 28 -4.27 6.82 -12.65
C THR A 28 -4.34 5.95 -11.39
N LEU A 29 -4.44 6.57 -10.22
CA LEU A 29 -4.68 5.82 -8.99
C LEU A 29 -6.03 5.09 -9.04
N ASP A 30 -7.08 5.76 -9.54
CA ASP A 30 -8.42 5.18 -9.70
C ASP A 30 -8.40 3.93 -10.59
N ASP A 31 -7.60 3.93 -11.67
CA ASP A 31 -7.43 2.74 -12.53
C ASP A 31 -6.81 1.56 -11.76
N ILE A 32 -5.85 1.85 -10.87
CA ILE A 32 -5.21 0.84 -10.02
C ILE A 32 -6.20 0.31 -8.98
N GLU A 33 -6.96 1.19 -8.34
CA GLU A 33 -8.00 0.80 -7.36
C GLU A 33 -9.09 -0.06 -8.02
N ASN A 34 -9.46 0.23 -9.26
CA ASN A 34 -10.39 -0.59 -10.05
C ASN A 34 -9.82 -1.99 -10.34
N ASP A 35 -8.57 -2.10 -10.79
CA ASP A 35 -7.92 -3.39 -11.03
C ASP A 35 -7.86 -4.23 -9.75
N ILE A 36 -7.50 -3.60 -8.62
CA ILE A 36 -7.43 -4.25 -7.31
C ILE A 36 -8.82 -4.70 -6.88
N SER A 37 -9.85 -3.86 -7.05
CA SER A 37 -11.23 -4.20 -6.67
C SER A 37 -11.77 -5.39 -7.46
N LEU A 38 -11.50 -5.46 -8.76
CA LEU A 38 -11.84 -6.60 -9.61
C LEU A 38 -11.14 -7.87 -9.12
N LYS A 39 -9.86 -7.77 -8.78
CA LYS A 39 -9.11 -8.90 -8.25
C LYS A 39 -9.65 -9.35 -6.89
N ALA A 40 -9.88 -8.41 -5.97
CA ALA A 40 -10.41 -8.66 -4.63
C ALA A 40 -11.73 -9.43 -4.68
N SER A 41 -12.65 -8.96 -5.54
CA SER A 41 -13.91 -9.66 -5.81
C SER A 41 -13.70 -11.08 -6.32
N SER A 42 -12.76 -11.30 -7.24
CA SER A 42 -12.47 -12.63 -7.79
C SER A 42 -11.89 -13.62 -6.79
N ILE A 43 -11.27 -13.14 -5.70
CA ILE A 43 -10.67 -13.98 -4.65
C ILE A 43 -11.46 -13.94 -3.33
N GLY A 44 -12.61 -13.27 -3.30
CA GLY A 44 -13.51 -13.26 -2.14
C GLY A 44 -13.07 -12.39 -0.97
N VAL A 45 -12.31 -11.32 -1.21
CA VAL A 45 -11.91 -10.34 -0.18
C VAL A 45 -12.51 -8.97 -0.46
N GLU A 46 -12.77 -8.21 0.60
CA GLU A 46 -13.13 -6.81 0.54
C GLU A 46 -11.88 -5.93 0.66
N VAL A 47 -11.91 -4.79 -0.02
CA VAL A 47 -10.82 -3.82 0.02
C VAL A 47 -11.34 -2.44 0.35
N LYS A 48 -10.58 -1.72 1.19
CA LYS A 48 -10.87 -0.35 1.57
C LYS A 48 -9.67 0.51 1.22
N PHE A 49 -9.86 1.43 0.27
CA PHE A 49 -8.79 2.31 -0.18
C PHE A 49 -8.75 3.61 0.62
N PHE A 50 -7.54 4.10 0.85
CA PHE A 50 -7.30 5.42 1.40
C PHE A 50 -6.05 6.05 0.77
N GLN A 51 -6.16 7.31 0.36
CA GLN A 51 -5.04 8.09 -0.11
C GLN A 51 -4.97 9.40 0.65
N SER A 52 -3.77 9.78 1.11
CA SER A 52 -3.55 11.13 1.64
C SER A 52 -2.13 11.65 1.39
N ASN A 53 -2.04 12.97 1.24
CA ASN A 53 -0.78 13.71 1.25
C ASN A 53 -0.32 14.11 2.67
N HIS A 54 -1.14 13.84 3.68
CA HIS A 54 -0.90 14.20 5.07
C HIS A 54 -0.67 12.94 5.91
N GLU A 55 0.48 12.88 6.58
CA GLU A 55 0.87 11.75 7.43
C GLU A 55 -0.15 11.48 8.54
N GLY A 56 -0.60 12.52 9.24
CA GLY A 56 -1.60 12.40 10.30
C GLY A 56 -2.90 11.75 9.84
N SER A 57 -3.38 12.07 8.64
CA SER A 57 -4.60 11.45 8.10
C SER A 57 -4.42 9.96 7.78
N ILE A 58 -3.20 9.52 7.44
CA ILE A 58 -2.90 8.09 7.27
C ILE A 58 -2.95 7.38 8.63
N VAL A 59 -2.37 8.00 9.66
CA VAL A 59 -2.42 7.49 11.04
C VAL A 59 -3.87 7.38 11.53
N GLU A 60 -4.66 8.44 11.37
CA GLU A 60 -6.09 8.46 11.74
C GLU A 60 -6.87 7.35 11.02
N PHE A 61 -6.65 7.17 9.71
CA PHE A 61 -7.29 6.11 8.95
C PHE A 61 -6.94 4.71 9.45
N ILE A 62 -5.67 4.45 9.78
CA ILE A 62 -5.24 3.17 10.35
C ILE A 62 -5.95 2.91 11.69
N GLN A 63 -6.00 3.92 12.56
CA GLN A 63 -6.67 3.83 13.86
C GLN A 63 -8.18 3.58 13.73
N GLU A 64 -8.83 4.20 12.74
CA GLU A 64 -10.26 4.06 12.51
C GLU A 64 -10.65 2.68 11.93
N TRP A 65 -9.82 2.11 11.05
CA TRP A 65 -10.21 0.94 10.25
C TRP A 65 -9.56 -0.37 10.66
N SER A 66 -8.50 -0.34 11.47
CA SER A 66 -7.75 -1.56 11.83
C SER A 66 -8.58 -2.63 12.55
N ASP A 67 -9.52 -2.25 13.42
CA ASP A 67 -10.41 -3.19 14.13
C ASP A 67 -11.35 -3.98 13.18
N GLN A 68 -11.55 -3.49 11.95
CA GLN A 68 -12.40 -4.09 10.93
C GLN A 68 -11.59 -4.75 9.80
N ALA A 69 -10.25 -4.70 9.88
CA ALA A 69 -9.35 -5.19 8.85
C ALA A 69 -8.64 -6.48 9.28
N GLU A 70 -8.23 -7.28 8.29
CA GLU A 70 -7.43 -8.49 8.50
C GLU A 70 -5.99 -8.34 7.96
N GLY A 71 -5.69 -7.26 7.23
CA GLY A 71 -4.37 -6.99 6.70
C GLY A 71 -4.23 -5.61 6.07
N VAL A 72 -2.98 -5.18 5.89
CA VAL A 72 -2.64 -3.87 5.33
C VAL A 72 -1.74 -4.00 4.11
N ILE A 73 -2.08 -3.31 3.04
CA ILE A 73 -1.17 -3.04 1.92
C ILE A 73 -0.85 -1.55 1.93
N ILE A 74 0.42 -1.19 1.95
CA ILE A 74 0.81 0.22 2.01
C ILE A 74 1.85 0.56 0.94
N ASN A 75 1.56 1.61 0.18
CA ASN A 75 2.56 2.36 -0.58
C ASN A 75 2.65 3.75 0.02
N ALA A 76 3.58 3.94 0.95
CA ALA A 76 3.70 5.21 1.68
C ALA A 76 4.34 6.33 0.85
N GLY A 77 4.69 6.08 -0.42
CA GLY A 77 5.43 7.02 -1.23
C GLY A 77 6.73 7.46 -0.54
N ALA A 78 6.97 8.77 -0.47
CA ALA A 78 8.14 9.34 0.18
C ALA A 78 8.14 9.18 1.73
N LEU A 79 7.00 8.88 2.35
CA LEU A 79 6.95 8.63 3.80
C LEU A 79 7.58 7.28 4.17
N THR A 80 7.87 6.42 3.21
CA THR A 80 8.68 5.20 3.40
C THR A 80 9.98 5.44 4.15
N GLN A 81 10.62 6.59 3.92
CA GLN A 81 11.91 6.89 4.51
C GLN A 81 11.83 7.45 5.93
N VAL A 82 10.68 8.00 6.34
CA VAL A 82 10.59 8.90 7.51
C VAL A 82 9.31 8.76 8.34
N GLY A 83 8.31 8.04 7.84
CA GLY A 83 6.96 7.93 8.40
C GLY A 83 6.89 7.00 9.61
N TYR A 84 7.70 7.27 10.64
CA TYR A 84 7.73 6.48 11.87
C TYR A 84 6.39 6.51 12.61
N SER A 85 5.63 7.62 12.52
CA SER A 85 4.30 7.66 13.15
C SER A 85 3.30 6.70 12.48
N ILE A 86 3.43 6.50 11.15
CA ILE A 86 2.68 5.49 10.42
C ILE A 86 3.15 4.09 10.82
N LEU A 87 4.47 3.88 10.97
CA LEU A 87 5.01 2.58 11.38
C LEU A 87 4.45 2.17 12.75
N ASP A 88 4.49 3.07 13.73
CA ASP A 88 3.97 2.81 15.07
C ASP A 88 2.47 2.49 15.03
N ALA A 89 1.68 3.28 14.28
CA ALA A 89 0.26 3.02 14.10
C ALA A 89 -0.01 1.65 13.45
N LEU A 90 0.78 1.25 12.45
CA LEU A 90 0.69 -0.06 11.80
C LEU A 90 1.04 -1.20 12.76
N LEU A 91 2.09 -1.04 13.57
CA LEU A 91 2.51 -2.05 14.55
C LEU A 91 1.46 -2.27 15.65
N ASP A 92 0.79 -1.20 16.09
CA ASP A 92 -0.27 -1.28 17.09
C ASP A 92 -1.45 -2.15 16.63
N THR A 93 -1.72 -2.19 15.31
CA THR A 93 -2.78 -3.03 14.73
C THR A 93 -2.51 -4.53 14.86
N LYS A 94 -1.23 -4.93 14.92
CA LYS A 94 -0.76 -6.34 14.84
C LYS A 94 -1.19 -7.07 13.56
N LEU A 95 -1.68 -6.35 12.55
CA LEU A 95 -2.08 -6.91 11.27
C LEU A 95 -0.85 -7.22 10.41
N PRO A 96 -0.91 -8.23 9.52
CA PRO A 96 0.11 -8.44 8.52
C PRO A 96 0.16 -7.26 7.52
N ILE A 97 1.36 -6.75 7.25
CA ILE A 97 1.60 -5.59 6.39
C ILE A 97 2.42 -6.01 5.17
N ILE A 98 2.01 -5.60 3.98
CA ILE A 98 2.84 -5.69 2.77
C ILE A 98 3.13 -4.28 2.27
N GLU A 99 4.41 -3.97 2.09
CA GLU A 99 4.86 -2.71 1.52
C GLU A 99 4.95 -2.82 -0.01
N VAL A 100 4.39 -1.83 -0.72
CA VAL A 100 4.36 -1.79 -2.19
C VAL A 100 4.99 -0.50 -2.69
N HIS A 101 5.82 -0.62 -3.73
CA HIS A 101 6.38 0.49 -4.48
C HIS A 101 6.21 0.25 -5.97
N LEU A 102 5.61 1.23 -6.66
CA LEU A 102 5.44 1.17 -8.11
C LEU A 102 6.80 1.09 -8.84
N SER A 103 7.76 1.93 -8.42
CA SER A 103 9.12 1.95 -8.97
C SER A 103 10.08 1.07 -8.18
N ASN A 104 11.18 0.66 -8.80
CA ASN A 104 12.27 0.00 -8.10
C ASN A 104 13.02 1.05 -7.25
N ILE A 105 12.75 1.10 -5.94
CA ILE A 105 13.38 2.06 -5.02
C ILE A 105 14.88 1.77 -4.82
N HIS A 106 15.33 0.53 -5.03
CA HIS A 106 16.73 0.10 -4.88
C HIS A 106 17.61 0.54 -6.05
N ALA A 107 17.01 0.87 -7.20
CA ALA A 107 17.70 1.44 -8.35
C ALA A 107 17.81 2.99 -8.29
N ARG A 108 17.38 3.60 -7.18
CA ARG A 108 17.32 5.05 -7.00
C ARG A 108 18.35 5.54 -5.98
N GLU A 109 18.29 6.82 -5.65
CA GLU A 109 19.19 7.48 -4.70
C GLU A 109 19.22 6.76 -3.34
N GLU A 110 20.37 6.71 -2.66
CA GLU A 110 20.57 5.93 -1.43
C GLU A 110 19.49 6.15 -0.37
N PHE A 111 19.06 7.40 -0.19
CA PHE A 111 18.03 7.73 0.79
C PHE A 111 16.69 7.06 0.50
N ARG A 112 16.38 6.72 -0.77
CA ARG A 112 15.14 6.03 -1.16
C ARG A 112 15.20 4.52 -0.98
N GLN A 113 16.40 3.97 -0.84
CA GLN A 113 16.60 2.52 -0.66
C GLN A 113 16.25 2.09 0.76
N LYS A 114 16.19 3.04 1.71
CA LYS A 114 15.83 2.80 3.11
C LYS A 114 14.32 2.91 3.29
N SER A 115 13.76 1.93 3.99
CA SER A 115 12.36 1.89 4.40
C SER A 115 12.26 1.66 5.90
N VAL A 116 11.47 2.47 6.58
CA VAL A 116 11.13 2.27 7.99
C VAL A 116 10.16 1.09 8.16
N PHE A 117 9.44 0.71 7.11
CA PHE A 117 8.42 -0.35 7.12
C PHE A 117 9.01 -1.73 6.84
N ALA A 118 10.06 -1.81 6.01
CA ALA A 118 10.56 -3.08 5.47
C ALA A 118 10.95 -4.13 6.52
N GLY A 119 11.43 -3.69 7.70
CA GLY A 119 11.80 -4.60 8.79
C GLY A 119 10.60 -5.22 9.53
N SER A 120 9.42 -4.60 9.43
CA SER A 120 8.19 -5.03 10.12
C SER A 120 7.14 -5.59 9.16
N ALA A 121 7.28 -5.36 7.85
CA ALA A 121 6.40 -5.91 6.85
C ALA A 121 6.66 -7.41 6.63
N VAL A 122 5.60 -8.15 6.24
CA VAL A 122 5.70 -9.54 5.75
C VAL A 122 6.61 -9.60 4.52
N GLY A 123 6.54 -8.57 3.68
CA GLY A 123 7.40 -8.41 2.53
C GLY A 123 7.28 -7.03 1.91
N GLN A 124 8.23 -6.73 1.03
CA GLN A 124 8.26 -5.52 0.22
C GLN A 124 8.27 -5.90 -1.27
N ILE A 125 7.35 -5.31 -2.04
CA ILE A 125 7.24 -5.50 -3.49
C ILE A 125 7.57 -4.17 -4.16
N ALA A 126 8.69 -4.10 -4.87
CA ALA A 126 9.16 -2.87 -5.50
C ALA A 126 9.50 -3.06 -6.98
N GLY A 127 9.05 -2.14 -7.83
CA GLY A 127 9.44 -2.07 -9.24
C GLY A 127 8.58 -2.86 -10.22
N PHE A 128 7.48 -3.43 -9.75
CA PHE A 128 6.52 -4.16 -10.59
C PHE A 128 5.36 -3.28 -11.10
N GLY A 129 5.43 -1.97 -10.86
CA GLY A 129 4.34 -1.05 -11.19
C GLY A 129 3.02 -1.45 -10.49
N PRO A 130 1.87 -1.19 -11.13
CA PRO A 130 0.55 -1.53 -10.57
C PRO A 130 0.37 -3.01 -10.20
N ALA A 131 1.03 -3.92 -10.92
CA ALA A 131 0.94 -5.36 -10.63
C ALA A 131 1.42 -5.72 -9.22
N GLY A 132 2.30 -4.89 -8.62
CA GLY A 132 2.76 -5.09 -7.25
C GLY A 132 1.62 -5.10 -6.21
N TYR A 133 0.56 -4.31 -6.42
CA TYR A 133 -0.62 -4.33 -5.54
C TYR A 133 -1.40 -5.64 -5.66
N ILE A 134 -1.49 -6.19 -6.88
CA ILE A 134 -2.17 -7.46 -7.14
C ILE A 134 -1.43 -8.61 -6.45
N TYR A 135 -0.11 -8.64 -6.59
CA TYR A 135 0.73 -9.64 -5.90
C TYR A 135 0.63 -9.53 -4.37
N ALA A 136 0.63 -8.29 -3.85
CA ALA A 136 0.41 -8.05 -2.42
C ALA A 136 -0.95 -8.58 -1.97
N LEU A 137 -2.02 -8.27 -2.69
CA LEU A 137 -3.38 -8.69 -2.35
C LEU A 137 -3.52 -10.22 -2.34
N GLU A 138 -3.04 -10.90 -3.38
CA GLU A 138 -3.09 -12.36 -3.45
C GLU A 138 -2.31 -13.02 -2.31
N HIS A 139 -1.10 -12.52 -2.03
CA HIS A 139 -0.29 -13.07 -0.96
C HIS A 139 -0.94 -12.85 0.41
N LEU A 140 -1.41 -11.63 0.67
CA LEU A 140 -2.05 -11.27 1.93
C LEU A 140 -3.30 -12.10 2.17
N SER A 141 -4.17 -12.24 1.16
CA SER A 141 -5.34 -13.13 1.20
C SER A 141 -4.94 -14.56 1.61
N SER A 142 -3.86 -15.10 1.02
CA SER A 142 -3.44 -16.48 1.29
C SER A 142 -2.93 -16.75 2.72
N ILE A 143 -2.52 -15.70 3.45
CA ILE A 143 -2.00 -15.83 4.82
C ILE A 143 -3.02 -15.45 5.89
N ILE A 144 -4.02 -14.61 5.57
CA ILE A 144 -5.15 -14.30 6.48
C ILE A 144 -6.23 -15.41 6.44
N ASP A 145 -6.20 -16.29 5.44
CA ASP A 145 -7.06 -17.48 5.31
C ASP A 145 -6.62 -18.69 6.17
N ARG A 146 -5.64 -18.52 7.06
CA ARG A 146 -5.11 -19.61 7.91
C ARG A 146 -5.59 -19.52 9.35
#